data_AF-A0A2A8V9D9-F1
#
_entry.id   AF-A0A2A8V9D9-F1
#
_cell.length_a   1.000
_cell.length_b   1.000
_cell.length_c   1.000
_cell.angle_alpha   90.00
_cell.angle_beta   90.00
_cell.angle_gamma   90.00
#
_symmetry.space_group_name_H-M   'P 1'
#
loop_
_entity.id
_entity.type
_entity.pdbx_description
1 polymer ?
#
loop_
_entity_poly.entity_id
_entity_poly.type
_entity_poly.pdbx_seq_one_letter_code
_entity_poly.pdbx_strand_id
1 'polypeptide(L)'
;MENFEDLHTQYDLMIHKIIHSLHIYKNKPEYYQTGLIALWEAHQKFDHEKGAFPAYAFSYVRGRILSQLTNENRNEEKSIFKEMEFFDMIEDEHVNEGLAEELLYSYCEDLTENQRKWVMYTCLYMLTVSEIAEVEDVSISAVKKWRKGAKDKVQRMLDIKG
;
A
#
# COMPACT_ATOMS: atom_id res chain seq x y z
N MET A 1 -41.96 -21.24 24.70
CA MET A 1 -40.78 -20.83 23.92
C MET A 1 -41.00 -19.38 23.57
N GLU A 2 -40.24 -18.47 24.17
CA GLU A 2 -40.19 -17.10 23.67
C GLU A 2 -39.68 -17.19 22.22
N ASN A 3 -40.40 -16.56 21.28
CA ASN A 3 -39.99 -16.58 19.89
C ASN A 3 -38.75 -15.69 19.75
N PHE A 4 -37.76 -16.12 18.95
CA PHE A 4 -36.56 -15.32 18.73
C PHE A 4 -36.88 -13.91 18.20
N GLU A 5 -37.99 -13.77 17.49
CA GLU A 5 -38.55 -12.47 17.04
C GLU A 5 -38.80 -11.49 18.20
N ASP A 6 -39.33 -11.97 19.32
CA ASP A 6 -39.59 -11.14 20.51
C ASP A 6 -38.27 -10.74 21.19
N LEU A 7 -37.28 -11.64 21.17
CA LEU A 7 -35.95 -11.39 21.69
C LEU A 7 -35.19 -10.39 20.80
N HIS A 8 -35.28 -10.54 19.49
CA HIS A 8 -34.69 -9.61 18.53
C HIS A 8 -35.26 -8.21 18.74
N THR A 9 -36.57 -8.07 18.83
CA THR A 9 -37.22 -6.76 19.06
C THR A 9 -36.72 -6.08 20.35
N GLN A 10 -36.45 -6.84 21.41
CA GLN A 10 -35.97 -6.29 22.68
C GLN A 10 -34.49 -5.87 22.64
N TYR A 11 -33.65 -6.57 21.88
CA TYR A 11 -32.20 -6.41 21.89
C TYR A 11 -31.62 -5.77 20.63
N ASP A 12 -32.45 -5.43 19.64
CA ASP A 12 -32.05 -4.73 18.41
C ASP A 12 -31.23 -3.46 18.68
N LEU A 13 -31.76 -2.58 19.53
CA LEU A 13 -31.08 -1.34 19.94
C LEU A 13 -29.73 -1.60 20.62
N MET A 14 -29.58 -2.74 21.30
CA MET A 14 -28.31 -3.12 21.94
C MET A 14 -27.24 -3.40 20.88
N ILE A 15 -27.58 -4.14 19.82
CA ILE A 15 -26.65 -4.47 18.73
C ILE A 15 -26.20 -3.18 18.04
N HIS A 16 -27.13 -2.28 17.71
CA HIS A 16 -26.81 -0.99 17.12
C HIS A 16 -25.91 -0.13 18.01
N LYS A 17 -26.17 -0.08 19.33
CA LYS A 17 -25.30 0.61 20.30
C LYS A 17 -23.90 0.00 20.36
N ILE A 18 -23.78 -1.32 20.30
CA ILE A 18 -22.48 -2.00 20.30
C ILE A 18 -21.69 -1.60 19.05
N ILE A 19 -22.29 -1.70 17.85
CA ILE A 19 -21.67 -1.31 16.58
C ILE A 19 -21.18 0.14 16.63
N HIS A 20 -22.02 1.06 17.13
CA HIS A 20 -21.65 2.46 17.29
C HIS A 20 -20.51 2.65 18.30
N SER A 21 -20.55 1.96 19.45
CA SER A 21 -19.52 2.07 20.50
C SER A 21 -18.16 1.52 20.09
N LEU A 22 -18.13 0.62 19.11
CA LEU A 22 -16.93 0.06 18.52
C LEU A 22 -16.41 0.89 17.33
N HIS A 23 -17.04 2.03 17.03
CA HIS A 23 -16.68 2.93 15.93
C HIS A 23 -16.65 2.20 14.58
N ILE A 24 -17.59 1.28 14.35
CA ILE A 24 -17.71 0.55 13.09
C ILE A 24 -18.49 1.44 12.11
N TYR A 25 -17.80 1.95 11.08
CA TYR A 25 -18.39 2.85 10.08
C TYR A 25 -18.67 2.19 8.73
N LYS A 26 -17.96 1.09 8.41
CA LYS A 26 -18.11 0.29 7.19
C LYS A 26 -18.78 -1.06 7.50
N ASN A 27 -19.39 -1.69 6.51
CA ASN A 27 -19.98 -3.04 6.60
C ASN A 27 -20.94 -3.22 7.80
N LYS A 28 -21.66 -2.16 8.17
CA LYS A 28 -22.59 -2.17 9.31
C LYS A 28 -23.64 -3.30 9.21
N PRO A 29 -24.22 -3.60 8.03
CA PRO A 29 -25.16 -4.71 7.89
C PRO A 29 -24.56 -6.06 8.29
N GLU A 30 -23.30 -6.33 7.93
CA GLU A 30 -22.60 -7.58 8.24
C GLU A 30 -22.35 -7.72 9.74
N TYR A 31 -21.88 -6.67 10.40
CA TYR A 31 -21.69 -6.66 11.86
C TYR A 31 -23.01 -6.77 12.63
N TYR A 32 -24.08 -6.19 12.09
CA TYR A 32 -25.42 -6.34 12.63
C TYR A 32 -25.90 -7.79 12.53
N GLN A 33 -25.70 -8.45 11.40
CA GLN A 33 -26.02 -9.86 11.23
C GLN A 33 -25.25 -10.76 12.20
N THR A 34 -23.95 -10.50 12.39
CA THR A 34 -23.15 -11.19 13.41
C THR A 34 -23.68 -10.94 14.82
N GLY A 35 -24.16 -9.74 15.09
CA GLY A 35 -24.84 -9.42 16.34
C GLY A 35 -26.10 -10.25 16.57
N LEU A 36 -26.94 -10.42 15.54
CA LEU A 36 -28.15 -11.25 15.60
C LEU A 36 -27.82 -12.72 15.82
N ILE A 37 -26.85 -13.26 15.08
CA ILE A 37 -26.38 -14.65 15.25
C ILE A 37 -25.84 -14.84 16.67
N ALA A 38 -25.04 -13.90 17.17
CA ALA A 38 -24.49 -13.96 18.51
C ALA A 38 -25.57 -13.86 19.59
N LEU A 39 -26.62 -13.06 19.39
CA LEU A 39 -27.75 -12.98 20.30
C LEU A 39 -28.52 -14.30 20.36
N TRP A 40 -28.75 -14.94 19.21
CA TRP A 40 -29.37 -16.27 19.14
C TRP A 40 -28.51 -17.32 19.84
N GLU A 41 -27.20 -17.35 19.58
CA GLU A 41 -26.27 -18.24 20.27
C GLU A 41 -26.25 -18.02 21.79
N ALA A 42 -26.29 -16.76 22.23
CA ALA A 42 -26.33 -16.40 23.65
C ALA A 42 -27.62 -16.92 24.29
N HIS A 43 -28.77 -16.77 23.63
CA HIS A 43 -30.04 -17.31 24.12
C HIS A 43 -29.99 -18.83 24.31
N GLN A 44 -29.39 -19.56 23.35
CA GLN A 44 -29.28 -21.02 23.41
C GLN A 44 -28.30 -21.52 24.49
N LYS A 45 -27.24 -20.75 24.78
CA LYS A 45 -26.16 -21.15 25.71
C LYS A 45 -26.33 -20.57 27.11
N PHE A 46 -27.35 -19.73 27.32
CA PHE A 46 -27.53 -19.05 28.58
C PHE A 46 -27.90 -20.03 29.70
N ASP A 47 -27.26 -19.83 30.84
CA ASP A 47 -27.48 -20.61 32.05
C ASP A 47 -28.01 -19.65 33.12
N HIS A 48 -29.25 -19.87 33.55
CA HIS A 48 -29.95 -19.02 34.51
C HIS A 48 -29.24 -18.96 35.88
N GLU A 49 -28.44 -19.98 36.22
CA GLU A 49 -27.66 -20.02 37.46
C GLU A 49 -26.45 -19.05 37.43
N LYS A 50 -26.06 -18.56 36.24
CA LYS A 50 -24.86 -17.72 36.05
C LYS A 50 -25.12 -16.22 36.03
N GLY A 51 -26.36 -15.78 36.28
CA GLY A 51 -26.72 -14.38 36.45
C GLY A 51 -27.82 -13.90 35.52
N ALA A 52 -27.83 -12.60 35.20
CA ALA A 52 -28.88 -11.99 34.38
C ALA A 52 -28.56 -12.04 32.88
N PHE A 53 -29.53 -12.49 32.08
CA PHE A 53 -29.39 -12.61 30.63
C PHE A 53 -28.93 -11.33 29.92
N PRO A 54 -29.43 -10.11 30.22
CA PRO A 54 -29.04 -8.91 29.48
C PRO A 54 -27.53 -8.61 29.52
N ALA A 55 -26.91 -8.77 30.70
CA ALA A 55 -25.47 -8.52 30.87
C ALA A 55 -24.62 -9.57 30.15
N TYR A 56 -25.07 -10.83 30.18
CA TYR A 56 -24.45 -11.92 29.44
C TYR A 56 -24.57 -11.70 27.92
N ALA A 57 -25.77 -11.43 27.42
CA ALA A 57 -26.05 -11.20 26.01
C ALA A 57 -25.24 -10.01 25.47
N PHE A 58 -25.18 -8.88 26.19
CA PHE A 58 -24.35 -7.75 25.82
C PHE A 58 -22.87 -8.13 25.65
N SER A 59 -22.32 -8.83 26.64
CA SER A 59 -20.91 -9.22 26.66
C SER A 59 -20.59 -10.22 25.54
N TYR A 60 -21.47 -11.21 25.32
CA TYR A 60 -21.31 -12.22 24.29
C TYR A 60 -21.38 -11.61 22.89
N VAL A 61 -22.42 -10.80 22.61
CA VAL A 61 -22.63 -10.12 21.33
C VAL A 61 -21.46 -9.16 21.03
N ARG A 62 -21.06 -8.33 21.99
CA ARG A 62 -19.92 -7.42 21.85
C ARG A 62 -18.64 -8.18 21.55
N GLY A 63 -18.39 -9.30 22.24
CA GLY A 63 -17.23 -10.15 22.02
C GLY A 63 -17.19 -10.71 20.60
N ARG A 64 -18.31 -11.24 20.08
CA ARG A 64 -18.40 -11.80 18.72
C ARG A 64 -18.16 -10.75 17.64
N ILE A 65 -18.78 -9.58 17.76
CA ILE A 65 -18.56 -8.44 16.84
C ILE A 65 -17.09 -7.99 16.88
N LEU A 66 -16.48 -7.90 18.06
CA LEU A 66 -15.07 -7.53 18.21
C LEU A 66 -14.12 -8.57 17.60
N SER A 67 -14.41 -9.86 17.77
CA SER A 67 -13.64 -10.94 17.14
C SER A 67 -13.68 -10.85 15.62
N GLN A 68 -14.85 -10.59 15.03
CA GLN A 68 -14.96 -10.38 13.59
C GLN A 68 -14.12 -9.16 13.15
N LEU A 69 -14.27 -8.02 13.82
CA LEU A 69 -13.51 -6.80 13.51
C LEU A 69 -12.00 -7.03 13.58
N THR A 70 -11.54 -7.77 14.58
CA THR A 70 -10.11 -8.08 14.75
C THR A 70 -9.60 -9.02 13.64
N ASN A 71 -10.42 -9.99 13.23
CA ASN A 71 -10.07 -10.91 12.15
C ASN A 71 -10.09 -10.22 10.78
N GLU A 72 -11.05 -9.32 10.53
CA GLU A 72 -11.11 -8.49 9.32
C GLU A 72 -9.88 -7.58 9.23
N ASN A 73 -9.54 -6.83 10.27
CA ASN A 73 -8.33 -5.99 10.26
C ASN A 73 -7.06 -6.79 9.97
N ARG A 74 -6.89 -7.97 10.61
CA ARG A 74 -5.76 -8.86 10.35
C ARG A 74 -5.73 -9.39 8.91
N ASN A 75 -6.90 -9.62 8.33
CA ASN A 75 -7.00 -10.10 6.95
C ASN A 75 -6.80 -8.96 5.94
N GLU A 76 -7.26 -7.74 6.23
CA GLU A 76 -6.98 -6.54 5.44
C GLU A 76 -5.47 -6.25 5.43
N GLU A 77 -4.78 -6.29 6.56
CA GLU A 77 -3.32 -6.13 6.61
C GLU A 77 -2.59 -7.16 5.75
N LYS A 78 -3.00 -8.43 5.81
CA LYS A 78 -2.46 -9.49 4.95
C LYS A 78 -2.83 -9.29 3.48
N SER A 79 -4.04 -8.79 3.20
CA SER A 79 -4.51 -8.55 1.83
C SER A 79 -3.73 -7.39 1.20
N ILE A 80 -3.51 -6.30 1.93
CA ILE A 80 -2.66 -5.18 1.50
C ILE A 80 -1.24 -5.66 1.24
N PHE A 81 -0.68 -6.49 2.12
CA PHE A 81 0.65 -7.08 1.91
C PHE A 81 0.69 -7.94 0.65
N LYS A 82 -0.32 -8.78 0.42
CA LYS A 82 -0.44 -9.61 -0.78
C LYS A 82 -0.66 -8.80 -2.06
N GLU A 83 -1.39 -7.69 -1.96
CA GLU A 83 -1.63 -6.77 -3.08
C GLU A 83 -0.33 -6.01 -3.42
N MET A 84 0.43 -5.58 -2.41
CA MET A 84 1.76 -5.00 -2.57
C MET A 84 2.73 -6.00 -3.21
N GLU A 85 2.80 -7.24 -2.72
CA GLU A 85 3.59 -8.31 -3.36
C GLU A 85 3.14 -8.60 -4.79
N PHE A 86 1.84 -8.47 -5.09
CA PHE A 86 1.32 -8.63 -6.44
C PHE A 86 1.73 -7.46 -7.35
N PHE A 87 1.68 -6.21 -6.87
CA PHE A 87 2.16 -5.05 -7.61
C PHE A 87 3.69 -5.06 -7.79
N ASP A 88 4.44 -5.55 -6.80
CA ASP A 88 5.90 -5.75 -6.91
C ASP A 88 6.25 -6.93 -7.84
N MET A 89 5.38 -7.93 -7.98
CA MET A 89 5.50 -8.98 -9.01
C MET A 89 5.09 -8.51 -10.41
N ILE A 90 4.37 -7.39 -10.53
CA ILE A 90 4.23 -6.65 -11.78
C ILE A 90 5.37 -5.63 -11.85
N GLU A 91 6.61 -6.08 -11.64
CA GLU A 91 7.72 -5.44 -12.34
C GLU A 91 7.50 -5.72 -13.83
N ASP A 92 7.36 -4.64 -14.58
CA ASP A 92 7.16 -4.62 -16.01
C ASP A 92 8.19 -5.54 -16.69
N GLU A 93 7.75 -6.72 -17.13
CA GLU A 93 8.58 -7.79 -17.75
C GLU A 93 9.28 -7.30 -19.05
N HIS A 94 9.10 -6.04 -19.43
CA HIS A 94 9.71 -5.41 -20.60
C HIS A 94 10.14 -3.93 -20.41
N VAL A 95 10.71 -3.53 -19.27
CA VAL A 95 11.72 -2.44 -19.36
C VAL A 95 12.96 -3.04 -20.01
N ASN A 96 12.96 -3.08 -21.34
CA ASN A 96 14.13 -3.45 -22.12
C ASN A 96 15.24 -2.45 -21.77
N GLU A 97 16.18 -2.83 -20.90
CA GLU A 97 17.33 -2.02 -20.47
C GLU A 97 18.08 -1.42 -21.67
N GLY A 98 18.06 -2.10 -22.83
CA GLY A 98 18.61 -1.60 -24.08
C GLY A 98 17.87 -0.40 -24.68
N LEU A 99 16.55 -0.28 -24.52
CA LEU A 99 15.77 0.85 -25.06
C LEU A 99 16.12 2.16 -24.35
N ALA A 100 16.36 2.11 -23.03
CA ALA A 100 16.74 3.30 -22.27
C ALA A 100 18.14 3.79 -22.66
N GLU A 101 19.08 2.86 -22.85
CA GLU A 101 20.42 3.15 -23.34
C GLU A 101 20.38 3.70 -24.77
N GLU A 102 19.70 3.03 -25.71
CA GLU A 102 19.55 3.46 -27.11
C GLU A 102 18.90 4.86 -27.22
N LEU A 103 17.83 5.09 -26.46
CA LEU A 103 17.16 6.39 -26.42
C LEU A 103 18.11 7.46 -25.90
N LEU A 104 18.85 7.21 -24.81
CA LEU A 104 19.80 8.17 -24.27
C LEU A 104 20.97 8.44 -25.23
N TYR A 105 21.45 7.42 -25.95
CA TYR A 105 22.47 7.55 -26.98
C TYR A 105 22.01 8.47 -28.12
N SER A 106 20.73 8.43 -28.51
CA SER A 106 20.19 9.29 -29.56
C SER A 106 20.27 10.79 -29.21
N TYR A 107 20.23 11.15 -27.94
CA TYR A 107 20.41 12.55 -27.49
C TYR A 107 21.89 12.96 -27.38
N CYS A 108 22.81 12.02 -27.59
CA CYS A 108 24.24 12.23 -27.41
C CYS A 108 25.02 12.33 -28.72
N GLU A 109 24.37 12.41 -29.89
CA GLU A 109 25.03 12.36 -31.20
C GLU A 109 26.11 13.46 -31.37
N ASP A 110 25.85 14.70 -30.94
CA ASP A 110 26.83 15.80 -31.06
C ASP A 110 27.77 15.95 -29.84
N LEU A 111 27.70 15.02 -28.87
CA LEU A 111 28.55 15.06 -27.69
C LEU A 111 29.91 14.43 -28.01
N THR A 112 30.98 14.98 -27.42
CA THR A 112 32.27 14.29 -27.47
C THR A 112 32.19 13.00 -26.64
N GLU A 113 33.08 12.05 -26.88
CA GLU A 113 33.11 10.78 -26.15
C GLU A 113 33.07 10.98 -24.63
N ASN A 114 33.89 11.88 -24.10
CA ASN A 114 33.93 12.19 -22.67
C ASN A 114 32.65 12.87 -22.15
N GLN A 115 32.01 13.69 -22.97
CA GLN A 115 30.71 14.30 -22.62
C GLN A 115 29.61 13.24 -22.57
N ARG A 116 29.61 12.33 -23.53
CA ARG A 116 28.69 11.19 -23.60
C ARG A 116 28.90 10.22 -22.43
N LYS A 117 30.16 9.87 -22.12
CA LYS A 117 30.52 9.09 -20.92
C LYS A 117 29.92 9.70 -19.66
N TRP A 118 30.05 11.01 -19.48
CA TRP A 118 29.45 11.69 -18.32
C TRP A 118 27.91 11.53 -18.29
N VAL A 119 27.22 11.67 -19.43
CA VAL A 119 25.76 11.48 -19.52
C VAL A 119 25.38 10.05 -19.15
N MET A 120 26.05 9.04 -19.72
CA MET A 120 25.75 7.64 -19.44
C MET A 120 25.99 7.29 -17.97
N TYR A 121 27.16 7.64 -17.43
CA TYR A 121 27.49 7.39 -16.02
C TYR A 121 26.53 8.06 -15.05
N THR A 122 26.08 9.28 -15.34
CA THR A 122 25.18 10.01 -14.45
C THR A 122 23.74 9.54 -14.58
N CYS A 123 23.25 9.28 -15.80
CA CYS A 123 21.83 9.05 -16.06
C CYS A 123 21.42 7.57 -16.02
N LEU A 124 22.31 6.64 -16.39
CA LEU A 124 22.04 5.20 -16.32
C LEU A 124 22.60 4.59 -15.03
N TYR A 125 23.83 4.96 -14.68
CA TYR A 125 24.55 4.33 -13.56
C TYR A 125 24.55 5.15 -12.26
N MET A 126 23.90 6.32 -12.26
CA MET A 126 23.75 7.21 -11.08
C MET A 126 25.06 7.60 -10.38
N LEU A 127 26.19 7.54 -11.09
CA LEU A 127 27.49 7.85 -10.52
C LEU A 127 27.64 9.35 -10.26
N THR A 128 28.25 9.67 -9.12
CA THR A 128 28.65 11.03 -8.77
C THR A 128 29.89 11.46 -9.54
N VAL A 129 30.16 12.77 -9.56
CA VAL A 129 31.35 13.33 -10.24
C VAL A 129 32.65 12.75 -9.69
N SER A 130 32.70 12.42 -8.39
CA SER A 130 33.88 11.81 -7.77
C SER A 130 34.06 10.36 -8.20
N GLU A 131 32.98 9.57 -8.22
CA GLU A 131 33.02 8.17 -8.67
C GLU A 131 33.39 8.07 -10.16
N ILE A 132 32.88 8.98 -11.01
CA ILE A 132 33.28 9.03 -12.42
C ILE A 132 34.76 9.37 -12.57
N ALA A 133 35.27 10.27 -11.73
CA ALA A 133 36.69 10.64 -11.75
C ALA A 133 37.58 9.46 -11.37
N GLU A 134 37.14 8.64 -10.40
CA GLU A 134 37.83 7.41 -10.00
C GLU A 134 37.75 6.33 -11.07
N VAL A 135 36.56 6.10 -11.66
CA VAL A 135 36.35 5.07 -12.71
C VAL A 135 37.17 5.36 -13.97
N GLU A 136 37.24 6.62 -14.38
CA GLU A 136 37.95 7.04 -15.60
C GLU A 136 39.41 7.43 -15.34
N ASP A 137 39.89 7.36 -14.09
CA ASP A 137 41.23 7.80 -13.67
C ASP A 137 41.57 9.23 -14.15
N VAL A 138 40.66 10.16 -13.89
CA VAL A 138 40.81 11.57 -14.26
C VAL A 138 40.54 12.49 -13.07
N SER A 139 40.93 13.76 -13.19
CA SER A 139 40.59 14.74 -12.16
C SER A 139 39.08 15.04 -12.13
N ILE A 140 38.55 15.31 -10.92
CA ILE A 140 37.19 15.84 -10.70
C ILE A 140 36.90 17.07 -11.60
N SER A 141 37.91 17.92 -11.82
CA SER A 141 37.80 19.10 -12.68
C SER A 141 37.58 18.74 -14.16
N ALA A 142 38.17 17.64 -14.64
CA ALA A 142 37.93 17.13 -15.99
C ALA A 142 36.48 16.66 -16.14
N VAL A 143 35.96 15.88 -15.18
CA VAL A 143 34.57 15.41 -15.18
C VAL A 143 33.58 16.58 -15.12
N LYS A 144 33.86 17.62 -14.31
CA LYS A 144 33.06 18.86 -14.29
C LYS A 144 33.03 19.57 -15.65
N LYS A 145 34.14 19.54 -16.40
CA LYS A 145 34.22 20.09 -17.77
C LYS A 145 33.40 19.25 -18.75
N TRP A 146 33.42 17.92 -18.62
CA TRP A 146 32.58 17.02 -19.41
C TRP A 146 31.09 17.30 -19.17
N ARG A 147 30.68 17.39 -17.90
CA ARG A 147 29.32 17.77 -17.48
C ARG A 147 28.85 19.08 -18.09
N LYS A 148 29.64 20.14 -17.95
CA LYS A 148 29.28 21.46 -18.49
C LYS A 148 29.09 21.39 -20.00
N GLY A 149 30.06 20.81 -20.71
CA GLY A 149 29.98 20.69 -22.17
C GLY A 149 28.84 19.82 -22.67
N ALA A 150 28.49 18.75 -21.95
CA ALA A 150 27.32 17.92 -22.25
C ALA A 150 26.02 18.70 -22.08
N LYS A 151 25.82 19.34 -20.92
CA LYS A 151 24.61 20.13 -20.63
C LYS A 151 24.40 21.26 -21.64
N ASP A 152 25.45 22.01 -21.97
CA ASP A 152 25.37 23.13 -22.92
C ASP A 152 25.00 22.68 -24.35
N LYS A 153 25.31 21.44 -24.72
CA LYS A 153 24.96 20.88 -26.04
C LYS A 153 23.56 20.28 -26.04
N VAL A 154 23.21 19.47 -25.04
CA VAL A 154 21.87 18.88 -24.91
C VAL A 154 20.81 19.96 -24.79
N GLN A 155 21.04 21.03 -24.01
CA GLN A 155 20.11 22.15 -23.91
C GLN A 155 19.85 22.81 -25.27
N ARG A 156 20.90 23.07 -26.04
CA ARG A 156 20.76 23.64 -27.40
C ARG A 156 19.95 22.75 -28.32
N MET A 157 20.11 21.42 -28.25
CA MET A 157 19.30 20.50 -29.06
C MET A 157 17.82 20.55 -28.71
N LEU A 158 17.49 20.67 -27.42
CA LEU A 158 16.11 20.76 -26.95
C LEU A 158 15.47 22.09 -27.33
N ASP A 159 16.22 23.20 -27.29
CA ASP A 159 15.75 24.53 -27.68
C ASP A 159 15.52 24.67 -29.20
N ILE A 160 16.13 23.81 -30.03
CA ILE A 160 15.94 23.79 -31.50
C ILE A 160 14.68 22.97 -31.90
N LYS A 161 14.21 22.08 -31.01
CA LYS A 161 13.05 21.19 -31.26
C LYS A 161 11.74 21.67 -30.63
N GLY A 162 11.73 22.80 -29.90
CA GLY A 162 10.54 23.46 -29.34
C GLY A 162 10.04 24.60 -30.22
#